data_AF-A0A1A9BM29-F1
#
_entry.id   AF-A0A1A9BM29-F1
#
_cell.length_a   1.000
_cell.length_b   1.000
_cell.length_c   1.000
_cell.angle_alpha   90.00
_cell.angle_beta   90.00
_cell.angle_gamma   90.00
#
_symmetry.space_group_name_H-M   'P 1'
#
loop_
_entity.id
_entity.type
_entity.pdbx_description
1 polymer ?
#
loop_
_entity_poly.entity_id
_entity_poly.type
_entity_poly.pdbx_seq_one_letter_code
_entity_poly.pdbx_strand_id
1 'polypeptide(L)'
;MAQTHEQRWSAETDRVLREAGWYPGREVSTAGWEATLREHGGFEMHEAARAFLAEFGGLASAERGPGKTMARMGFTLDPTVAEWDDEIFDVLSEEAGVDLYPIGEADRRNLYLGMAPNGAVYVGMDSVSWLADAGDEALEKLVEGIR
;
A
#
# COMPACT_ATOMS: atom_id res chain seq x y z
N MET A 1 -31.37 -12.25 -9.49
CA MET A 1 -30.72 -12.21 -8.16
C MET A 1 -29.44 -11.42 -8.33
N ALA A 2 -29.49 -10.10 -8.09
CA ALA A 2 -28.33 -9.23 -8.23
C ALA A 2 -27.34 -9.59 -7.11
N GLN A 3 -26.17 -10.08 -7.48
CA GLN A 3 -25.08 -10.27 -6.55
C GLN A 3 -24.64 -8.86 -6.15
N THR A 4 -24.95 -8.47 -4.92
CA THR A 4 -24.37 -7.31 -4.26
C THR A 4 -22.88 -7.59 -4.15
N HIS A 5 -22.10 -7.21 -5.16
CA HIS A 5 -20.68 -7.00 -4.96
C HIS A 5 -20.63 -5.77 -4.05
N GLU A 6 -20.44 -6.02 -2.76
CA GLU A 6 -20.02 -5.01 -1.79
C GLU A 6 -18.92 -4.21 -2.48
N GLN A 7 -19.21 -2.95 -2.81
CA GLN A 7 -18.24 -2.14 -3.53
C GLN A 7 -17.06 -1.98 -2.58
N ARG A 8 -15.97 -2.68 -2.89
CA ARG A 8 -14.73 -2.75 -2.11
C ARG A 8 -14.16 -1.37 -1.76
N TRP A 9 -14.57 -0.36 -2.54
CA TRP A 9 -14.31 1.06 -2.38
C TRP A 9 -15.30 1.88 -3.23
N SER A 10 -15.28 3.20 -3.06
CA SER A 10 -16.07 4.18 -3.81
C SER A 10 -15.77 4.21 -5.31
N ALA A 11 -16.72 4.70 -6.12
CA ALA A 11 -16.56 4.81 -7.57
C ALA A 11 -15.39 5.72 -8.00
N GLU A 12 -15.03 6.71 -7.19
CA GLU A 12 -13.82 7.51 -7.43
C GLU A 12 -12.56 6.65 -7.27
N THR A 13 -12.46 5.85 -6.21
CA THR A 13 -11.34 4.93 -5.98
C THR A 13 -11.19 3.91 -7.10
N ASP A 14 -12.27 3.28 -7.55
CA ASP A 14 -12.24 2.36 -8.71
C ASP A 14 -11.70 3.07 -9.96
N ARG A 15 -12.16 4.29 -10.21
CA ARG A 15 -11.72 5.08 -11.36
C ARG A 15 -10.22 5.41 -11.27
N VAL A 16 -9.73 5.92 -10.13
CA VAL A 16 -8.31 6.25 -9.94
C VAL A 16 -7.43 5.01 -10.09
N LEU A 17 -7.85 3.88 -9.51
CA LEU A 17 -7.11 2.62 -9.66
C LEU A 17 -7.05 2.18 -11.13
N ARG A 18 -8.16 2.25 -11.87
CA ARG A 18 -8.19 1.96 -13.31
C ARG A 18 -7.31 2.91 -14.12
N GLU A 19 -7.30 4.20 -13.79
CA GLU A 19 -6.43 5.20 -14.43
C GLU A 19 -4.94 4.92 -14.11
N ALA A 20 -4.64 4.39 -12.92
CA ALA A 20 -3.32 3.90 -12.54
C ALA A 20 -2.93 2.56 -13.21
N GLY A 21 -3.84 1.93 -13.97
CA GLY A 21 -3.61 0.68 -14.71
C GLY A 21 -4.08 -0.59 -13.99
N TRP A 22 -4.86 -0.47 -12.92
CA TRP A 22 -5.49 -1.61 -12.26
C TRP A 22 -6.70 -2.13 -13.06
N TYR A 23 -6.92 -3.44 -12.97
CA TYR A 23 -8.10 -4.09 -13.50
C TYR A 23 -8.47 -5.30 -12.64
N PRO A 24 -9.76 -5.67 -12.56
CA PRO A 24 -10.19 -6.81 -11.76
C PRO A 24 -9.57 -8.11 -12.29
N GLY A 25 -9.00 -8.91 -11.38
CA GLY A 25 -8.28 -10.14 -11.72
C GLY A 25 -6.84 -9.93 -12.19
N ARG A 26 -6.28 -8.72 -12.00
CA ARG A 26 -4.84 -8.46 -12.20
C ARG A 26 -4.03 -9.33 -11.24
N GLU A 27 -3.02 -9.99 -11.80
CA GLU A 27 -2.05 -10.77 -11.04
C GLU A 27 -0.65 -10.44 -11.60
N VAL A 28 0.22 -9.92 -10.75
CA VAL A 28 1.61 -9.61 -11.08
C VAL A 28 2.57 -10.46 -10.25
N SER A 29 3.74 -10.75 -10.81
CA SER A 29 4.75 -11.55 -10.13
C SER A 29 5.44 -10.73 -9.04
N THR A 30 5.26 -11.13 -7.79
CA THR A 30 5.93 -10.52 -6.63
C THR A 30 7.33 -11.10 -6.38
N ALA A 31 7.71 -12.18 -7.07
CA ALA A 31 8.94 -12.92 -6.82
C ALA A 31 10.20 -12.06 -7.00
N GLY A 32 10.18 -11.12 -7.95
CA GLY A 32 11.29 -10.18 -8.15
C GLY A 32 11.46 -9.23 -6.96
N TRP A 33 10.35 -8.68 -6.47
CA TRP A 33 10.35 -7.83 -5.29
C TRP A 33 10.78 -8.59 -4.04
N GLU A 34 10.24 -9.78 -3.82
CA GLU A 34 10.62 -10.63 -2.68
C GLU A 34 12.13 -10.91 -2.66
N ALA A 35 12.71 -11.26 -3.81
CA ALA A 35 14.14 -11.52 -3.91
C ALA A 35 14.95 -10.26 -3.57
N THR A 36 14.66 -9.13 -4.23
CA THR A 36 15.37 -7.86 -3.99
C THR A 36 15.29 -7.44 -2.53
N LEU A 37 14.11 -7.43 -1.93
CA LEU A 37 13.94 -6.98 -0.55
C LEU A 37 14.54 -7.94 0.47
N ARG A 38 14.48 -9.25 0.23
CA ARG A 38 15.15 -10.24 1.07
C ARG A 38 16.67 -10.10 1.01
N GLU A 39 17.22 -9.83 -0.18
CA GLU A 39 18.67 -9.71 -0.39
C GLU A 39 19.24 -8.39 0.14
N HIS A 40 18.51 -7.28 -0.03
CA HIS A 40 19.01 -5.94 0.28
C HIS A 40 18.51 -5.37 1.60
N GLY A 41 17.25 -5.59 1.96
CA GLY A 41 16.62 -5.04 3.16
C GLY A 41 16.29 -6.08 4.24
N GLY A 42 16.60 -7.35 4.03
CA GLY A 42 16.34 -8.42 5.01
C GLY A 42 14.85 -8.71 5.27
N PHE A 43 13.94 -8.16 4.46
CA PHE A 43 12.50 -8.33 4.67
C PHE A 43 12.01 -9.71 4.26
N GLU A 44 11.09 -10.27 5.05
CA GLU A 44 10.39 -11.50 4.72
C GLU A 44 8.95 -11.20 4.25
N MET A 45 8.65 -11.49 2.98
CA MET A 45 7.33 -11.25 2.43
C MET A 45 6.29 -12.20 3.03
N HIS A 46 5.30 -11.64 3.73
CA HIS A 46 4.16 -12.39 4.24
C HIS A 46 3.10 -12.63 3.16
N GLU A 47 2.24 -13.63 3.37
CA GLU A 47 1.13 -13.98 2.45
C GLU A 47 0.19 -12.78 2.17
N ALA A 48 -0.11 -11.96 3.18
CA ALA A 48 -0.94 -10.78 3.00
C ALA A 48 -0.30 -9.74 2.06
N ALA A 49 0.98 -9.42 2.28
CA ALA A 49 1.73 -8.51 1.42
C ALA A 49 1.87 -9.07 0.00
N ARG A 50 2.11 -10.39 -0.14
CA ARG A 50 2.15 -11.08 -1.43
C ARG A 50 0.84 -10.97 -2.18
N ALA A 51 -0.29 -11.28 -1.53
CA ALA A 51 -1.61 -11.19 -2.15
C ALA A 51 -1.94 -9.75 -2.58
N PHE A 52 -1.62 -8.78 -1.72
CA PHE A 52 -1.82 -7.36 -2.03
C PHE A 52 -0.95 -6.90 -3.21
N LEU A 53 0.35 -7.22 -3.19
CA LEU A 53 1.27 -6.85 -4.27
C LEU A 53 0.98 -7.61 -5.57
N ALA A 54 0.47 -8.83 -5.52
CA ALA A 54 0.04 -9.56 -6.71
C ALA A 54 -1.14 -8.87 -7.40
N GLU A 55 -2.07 -8.27 -6.65
CA GLU A 55 -3.21 -7.55 -7.22
C GLU A 55 -2.86 -6.10 -7.60
N PHE A 56 -2.20 -5.38 -6.70
CA PHE A 56 -2.00 -3.93 -6.75
C PHE A 56 -0.55 -3.48 -6.96
N GLY A 57 0.43 -4.37 -6.86
CA GLY A 57 1.83 -4.02 -6.99
C GLY A 57 2.16 -3.40 -8.34
N GLY A 58 3.07 -2.42 -8.34
CA GLY A 58 3.48 -1.65 -9.51
C GLY A 58 2.45 -0.63 -10.00
N LEU A 59 1.34 -0.42 -9.29
CA LEU A 59 0.43 0.68 -9.57
C LEU A 59 0.97 1.97 -8.98
N ALA A 60 0.84 3.06 -9.72
CA ALA A 60 1.18 4.39 -9.25
C ALA A 60 0.09 5.37 -9.66
N SER A 61 -0.43 6.13 -8.69
CA SER A 61 -1.33 7.24 -8.93
C SER A 61 -0.56 8.56 -8.74
N ALA A 62 -0.51 9.35 -9.80
CA ALA A 62 0.01 10.72 -9.74
C ALA A 62 -1.10 11.74 -9.41
N GLU A 63 -2.36 11.28 -9.33
CA GLU A 63 -3.52 12.14 -9.12
C GLU A 63 -3.45 12.83 -7.75
N ARG A 64 -3.42 14.16 -7.79
CA ARG A 64 -3.35 15.04 -6.63
C ARG A 64 -4.44 16.09 -6.76
N GLY A 65 -5.07 16.44 -5.65
CA GLY A 65 -6.10 17.48 -5.63
C GLY A 65 -6.68 17.67 -4.22
N PRO A 66 -7.63 18.60 -4.04
CA PRO A 66 -8.42 18.64 -2.81
C PRO A 66 -9.15 17.29 -2.66
N GLY A 67 -8.85 16.56 -1.59
CA GLY A 67 -9.64 15.40 -1.18
C GLY A 67 -10.74 15.85 -0.22
N LYS A 68 -11.48 14.89 0.34
CA LYS A 68 -12.68 15.20 1.15
C LYS A 68 -12.33 15.85 2.49
N THR A 69 -11.29 15.37 3.15
CA THR A 69 -10.84 15.88 4.47
C THR A 69 -9.39 16.36 4.43
N MET A 70 -8.57 15.74 3.59
CA MET A 70 -7.16 16.07 3.32
C MET A 70 -6.92 16.13 1.81
N ALA A 71 -5.75 16.58 1.37
CA ALA A 71 -5.39 16.49 -0.05
C ALA A 71 -5.32 15.02 -0.48
N ARG A 72 -5.77 14.71 -1.71
CA ARG A 72 -5.57 13.38 -2.31
C ARG A 72 -4.07 13.14 -2.43
N MET A 73 -3.61 12.03 -1.87
CA MET A 73 -2.21 11.68 -1.85
C MET A 73 -1.96 10.68 -2.98
N GLY A 74 -1.08 11.06 -3.91
CA GLY A 74 -0.56 10.11 -4.89
C GLY A 74 0.22 9.03 -4.16
N PHE A 75 0.09 7.79 -4.62
CA PHE A 75 0.74 6.63 -4.04
C PHE A 75 1.42 5.80 -5.13
N THR A 76 2.45 5.06 -4.73
CA THR A 76 3.19 4.12 -5.57
C THR A 76 3.30 2.82 -4.80
N LEU A 77 2.70 1.74 -5.31
CA LEU A 77 2.72 0.42 -4.70
C LEU A 77 3.94 -0.37 -5.19
N ASP A 78 5.11 0.18 -4.93
CA ASP A 78 6.39 -0.45 -5.26
C ASP A 78 7.14 -0.76 -3.96
N PRO A 79 7.31 -2.03 -3.60
CA PRO A 79 8.00 -2.39 -2.37
C PRO A 79 9.51 -2.10 -2.44
N THR A 80 10.12 -2.00 -3.64
CA THR A 80 11.58 -1.76 -3.75
C THR A 80 11.97 -0.36 -3.29
N VAL A 81 11.01 0.53 -3.06
CA VAL A 81 11.29 1.84 -2.45
C VAL A 81 11.94 1.71 -1.07
N ALA A 82 11.75 0.58 -0.39
CA ALA A 82 12.33 0.29 0.91
C ALA A 82 13.64 -0.52 0.84
N GLU A 83 14.19 -0.79 -0.35
CA GLU A 83 15.36 -1.67 -0.50
C GLU A 83 16.61 -1.16 0.25
N TRP A 84 16.70 0.15 0.49
CA TRP A 84 17.79 0.83 1.20
C TRP A 84 17.32 1.56 2.46
N ASP A 85 16.05 1.40 2.84
CA ASP A 85 15.41 2.10 3.97
C ASP A 85 14.95 1.10 5.05
N ASP A 86 15.69 0.01 5.23
CA ASP A 86 15.41 -1.03 6.23
C ASP A 86 15.40 -0.47 7.65
N GLU A 87 16.34 0.43 7.97
CA GLU A 87 16.38 1.10 9.29
C GLU A 87 15.10 1.89 9.60
N ILE A 88 14.43 2.46 8.58
CA ILE A 88 13.16 3.18 8.78
C ILE A 88 12.06 2.17 9.13
N PHE A 89 11.97 1.07 8.39
CA PHE A 89 10.95 0.06 8.64
C PHE A 89 11.15 -0.69 9.95
N ASP A 90 12.38 -0.87 10.42
CA ASP A 90 12.67 -1.42 11.74
C ASP A 90 12.05 -0.53 12.84
N VAL A 91 12.25 0.79 12.76
CA VAL A 91 11.65 1.75 13.71
C VAL A 91 10.13 1.74 13.60
N LEU A 92 9.58 1.74 12.39
CA LEU A 92 8.12 1.71 12.18
C LEU A 92 7.51 0.40 12.70
N SER A 93 8.19 -0.74 12.52
CA SER A 93 7.74 -2.04 12.99
C SER A 93 7.80 -2.14 14.51
N GLU A 94 8.85 -1.60 15.13
CA GLU A 94 8.98 -1.52 16.59
C GLU A 94 7.85 -0.67 17.20
N GLU A 95 7.60 0.52 16.65
CA GLU A 95 6.52 1.41 17.09
C GLU A 95 5.12 0.81 16.86
N ALA A 96 4.92 0.08 15.75
CA ALA A 96 3.67 -0.60 15.46
C ALA A 96 3.48 -1.87 16.29
N GLY A 97 4.56 -2.43 16.84
CA GLY A 97 4.59 -3.70 17.55
C GLY A 97 4.35 -4.91 16.65
N VAL A 98 4.60 -4.78 15.34
CA VAL A 98 4.39 -5.83 14.33
C VAL A 98 5.39 -5.66 13.19
N ASP A 99 5.88 -6.76 12.63
CA ASP A 99 6.78 -6.74 11.48
C ASP A 99 6.04 -6.21 10.24
N LEU A 100 6.33 -4.98 9.84
CA LEU A 100 5.71 -4.34 8.69
C LEU A 100 6.49 -4.66 7.43
N TYR A 101 5.81 -5.25 6.46
CA TYR A 101 6.38 -5.46 5.14
C TYR A 101 6.13 -4.24 4.24
N PRO A 102 7.15 -3.63 3.63
CA PRO A 102 6.98 -2.53 2.69
C PRO A 102 6.13 -2.95 1.49
N ILE A 103 5.03 -2.23 1.24
CA ILE A 103 4.16 -2.43 0.06
C ILE A 103 4.24 -1.26 -0.92
N GLY A 104 4.83 -0.15 -0.52
CA GLY A 104 4.90 1.06 -1.34
C GLY A 104 5.20 2.34 -0.55
N GLU A 105 4.92 3.46 -1.20
CA GLU A 105 5.06 4.81 -0.65
C GLU A 105 3.87 5.69 -1.05
N ALA A 106 3.61 6.73 -0.26
CA ALA A 106 2.61 7.75 -0.50
C ALA A 106 3.23 9.16 -0.41
N ASP A 107 2.48 10.15 -0.90
CA ASP A 107 2.84 11.58 -0.88
C ASP A 107 4.21 11.91 -1.52
N ARG A 108 4.52 11.32 -2.68
CA ARG A 108 5.81 11.49 -3.38
C ARG A 108 7.03 11.10 -2.53
N ARG A 109 7.09 9.86 -2.08
CA ARG A 109 8.22 9.30 -1.32
C ARG A 109 8.43 9.94 0.05
N ASN A 110 7.35 10.47 0.62
CA ASN A 110 7.39 11.17 1.90
C ASN A 110 6.81 10.31 3.02
N LEU A 111 5.98 9.32 2.67
CA LEU A 111 5.42 8.36 3.61
C LEU A 111 5.61 6.95 3.07
N TYR A 112 6.10 6.04 3.89
CA TYR A 112 6.16 4.62 3.55
C TYR A 112 4.85 3.94 3.92
N LEU A 113 4.45 2.97 3.09
CA LEU A 113 3.31 2.09 3.33
C LEU A 113 3.84 0.72 3.73
N GLY A 114 3.47 0.30 4.95
CA GLY A 114 3.79 -1.01 5.49
C GLY A 114 2.53 -1.84 5.67
N MET A 115 2.60 -3.13 5.36
CA MET A 115 1.52 -4.08 5.62
C MET A 115 1.95 -5.08 6.68
N ALA A 116 1.12 -5.23 7.70
CA ALA A 116 1.27 -6.26 8.72
C ALA A 116 0.81 -7.63 8.19
N PRO A 117 1.25 -8.74 8.80
CA PRO A 117 0.88 -10.10 8.38
C PRO A 117 -0.63 -10.38 8.40
N ASN A 118 -1.39 -9.62 9.19
CA ASN A 118 -2.85 -9.69 9.27
C ASN A 118 -3.58 -8.94 8.13
N GLY A 119 -2.85 -8.24 7.25
CA GLY A 119 -3.41 -7.43 6.17
C GLY A 119 -3.66 -5.96 6.53
N ALA A 120 -3.42 -5.57 7.79
CA ALA A 120 -3.53 -4.18 8.20
C ALA A 120 -2.42 -3.35 7.56
N VAL A 121 -2.77 -2.15 7.12
CA VAL A 121 -1.85 -1.21 6.47
C VAL A 121 -1.56 -0.07 7.42
N TYR A 122 -0.29 0.27 7.48
CA TYR A 122 0.29 1.34 8.25
C TYR A 122 0.98 2.32 7.30
N VAL A 123 1.00 3.58 7.69
CA VAL A 123 1.65 4.65 6.93
C VAL A 123 2.54 5.46 7.87
N GLY A 124 3.78 5.74 7.47
CA GLY A 124 4.72 6.46 8.32
C GLY A 124 6.08 6.70 7.69
N MET A 125 6.84 7.62 8.29
CA MET A 125 8.25 7.86 7.97
C MET A 125 9.03 8.08 9.27
N ASP A 126 8.76 9.19 9.97
CA ASP A 126 9.28 9.44 11.33
C ASP A 126 8.44 8.76 12.43
N SER A 127 7.18 8.46 12.13
CA SER A 127 6.26 7.81 13.07
C SER A 127 5.25 7.00 12.29
N VAL A 128 4.93 5.82 12.82
CA VAL A 128 3.94 4.93 12.21
C VAL A 128 2.53 5.32 12.64
N SER A 129 1.59 5.28 11.71
CA SER A 129 0.17 5.42 11.99
C SER A 129 -0.59 4.29 11.33
N TRP A 130 -1.49 3.66 12.08
CA TRP A 130 -2.45 2.72 11.50
C TRP A 130 -3.35 3.44 10.50
N LEU A 131 -3.44 2.91 9.28
CA LEU A 131 -4.23 3.49 8.19
C LEU A 131 -5.55 2.74 8.01
N ALA A 132 -5.51 1.41 7.95
CA ALA A 132 -6.69 0.56 7.81
C ALA A 132 -6.38 -0.90 8.20
N ASP A 133 -7.42 -1.69 8.47
CA ASP A 133 -7.28 -3.13 8.73
C ASP A 133 -7.11 -3.97 7.44
N ALA A 134 -7.39 -3.38 6.28
CA ALA A 134 -7.26 -4.03 4.97
C ALA A 134 -6.65 -3.09 3.93
N GLY A 135 -5.92 -3.67 2.97
CA GLY A 135 -5.27 -2.90 1.90
C GLY A 135 -6.24 -2.18 0.97
N ASP A 136 -7.44 -2.73 0.74
CA ASP A 136 -8.46 -2.06 -0.07
C ASP A 136 -9.01 -0.80 0.60
N GLU A 137 -9.35 -0.87 1.88
CA GLU A 137 -9.74 0.31 2.68
C GLU A 137 -8.60 1.34 2.76
N ALA A 138 -7.34 0.90 2.87
CA ALA A 138 -6.19 1.79 2.84
C ALA A 138 -6.09 2.56 1.51
N LEU A 139 -6.30 1.89 0.38
CA LEU A 139 -6.31 2.53 -0.94
C LEU A 139 -7.45 3.54 -1.08
N GLU A 140 -8.64 3.21 -0.59
CA GLU A 140 -9.77 4.15 -0.57
C GLU A 140 -9.42 5.42 0.22
N LYS A 141 -8.86 5.28 1.43
CA LYS A 141 -8.44 6.42 2.25
C LYS A 141 -7.40 7.29 1.55
N LEU A 142 -6.42 6.68 0.87
CA LEU A 142 -5.39 7.39 0.10
C LEU A 142 -5.99 8.18 -1.07
N VAL A 143 -6.90 7.55 -1.84
CA VAL A 143 -7.54 8.17 -3.00
C VAL A 143 -8.51 9.27 -2.60
N GLU A 144 -9.38 9.00 -1.63
CA GLU A 144 -10.38 9.98 -1.18
C GLU A 144 -9.76 11.11 -0.34
N GLY A 145 -8.54 10.90 0.19
CA GLY A 145 -7.88 11.82 1.10
C GLY A 145 -8.64 11.91 2.43
N ILE A 146 -8.97 10.76 3.01
CA ILE A 146 -9.71 10.65 4.28
C ILE A 146 -8.77 10.04 5.32
N ARG A 147 -8.81 10.58 6.54
CA ARG A 147 -8.08 10.08 7.70
C ARG A 147 -9.06 9.61 8.75
#